data_AF-A0A1F9F2X5-F1
#
_entry.id   AF-A0A1F9F2X5-F1
#
_cell.length_a   1.000
_cell.length_b   1.000
_cell.length_c   1.000
_cell.angle_alpha   90.00
_cell.angle_beta   90.00
_cell.angle_gamma   90.00
#
_symmetry.space_group_name_H-M   'P 1'
#
loop_
_entity.id
_entity.type
_entity.pdbx_description
1 polymer ?
#
loop_
_entity_poly.entity_id
_entity_poly.type
_entity_poly.pdbx_seq_one_letter_code
_entity_poly.pdbx_strand_id
1 'polypeptide(L)'
;MRCDAEGRSLDDDGNPVAGTNRAALPFHIAVNMMIPEVDLQSMAIQISPLGGSRGGSVERPIIIDDFMRIPNAAFIPALEGGPINIPPEFQVLAAFFSRPFDSNAYFQGYRDFAYDGDIVRHEFTHGIIHTLNPQLGSNGVDDWGSHVEPGAMNEGWSDFFSASYANDPEMGEYASDGLTEAGETGLRNNDNDKRCPESLIGEVHADSEPWAGALWSIRATLGGDAAKVAALERAALQAIAVSAPDEDFAAASAALVEAIAGESALGAGVADAAQAELDARGLSDCARILTLSTADADGAFAATPIAQLNQPGKSDVGLTNYAPALVQLAIQVPPGSGGFTLKWAQGSGGLEGVMGGGGDPEPMSVIVVEGEERIVWTYQGSGGSLATPTDASGAEIPFDAGATTSVATIGEPNQTTGLADASFTVTLESDPCNVRSFVAQVVSPAGGANLQNIDVENLATDSECEVEPPPGVDDCDCNHASGRGAPLALAALGVLGAFLRRRRA
;
A
#
# COMPACT_ATOMS: atom_id res chain seq x y z
N MET A 1 50.31 15.11 10.43
CA MET A 1 49.05 14.40 10.69
C MET A 1 48.44 14.98 11.94
N ARG A 2 47.28 15.64 11.79
CA ARG A 2 46.41 15.93 12.91
C ARG A 2 45.59 14.66 13.16
N CYS A 3 45.37 14.32 14.42
CA CYS A 3 44.50 13.20 14.80
C CYS A 3 43.44 13.74 15.75
N ASP A 4 42.22 13.21 15.70
CA ASP A 4 41.19 13.51 16.69
C ASP A 4 41.43 12.77 18.02
N ALA A 5 40.53 12.99 18.99
CA ALA A 5 40.57 12.34 20.31
C ALA A 5 40.46 10.81 20.26
N GLU A 6 40.04 10.26 19.11
CA GLU A 6 39.83 8.83 18.85
C GLU A 6 40.96 8.24 18.00
N GLY A 7 41.98 9.04 17.65
CA GLY A 7 43.17 8.60 16.93
C GLY A 7 43.01 8.51 15.40
N ARG A 8 41.93 9.05 14.82
CA ARG A 8 41.71 9.08 13.37
C ARG A 8 42.51 10.23 12.74
N SER A 9 43.22 9.95 11.65
CA SER A 9 43.92 10.98 10.87
C SER A 9 42.93 12.00 10.34
N LEU A 10 43.28 13.29 10.35
CA LEU A 10 42.47 14.39 9.83
C LEU A 10 43.13 15.05 8.61
N ASP A 11 42.33 15.54 7.67
CA ASP A 11 42.78 16.38 6.55
C ASP A 11 43.13 17.80 7.03
N ASP A 12 43.49 18.68 6.09
CA ASP A 12 43.88 20.07 6.41
C ASP A 12 42.71 20.91 6.92
N ASP A 13 41.46 20.50 6.62
CA ASP A 13 40.21 21.12 7.06
C ASP A 13 39.67 20.54 8.38
N GLY A 14 40.28 19.45 8.88
CA GLY A 14 39.95 18.82 10.15
C GLY A 14 38.95 17.65 10.05
N ASN A 15 38.68 17.15 8.85
CA ASN A 15 37.79 16.00 8.64
C ASN A 15 38.54 14.67 8.77
N PRO A 16 37.92 13.61 9.32
CA PRO A 16 38.52 12.28 9.37
C PRO A 16 38.88 11.74 7.98
N VAL A 17 40.13 11.36 7.79
CA VAL A 17 40.65 10.70 6.60
C VAL A 17 40.64 9.20 6.85
N ALA A 18 39.73 8.49 6.20
CA ALA A 18 39.77 7.03 6.18
C ALA A 18 40.97 6.55 5.33
N GLY A 19 41.60 5.43 5.71
CA GLY A 19 42.73 4.86 4.97
C GLY A 19 42.35 4.50 3.52
N THR A 20 43.34 4.15 2.69
CA THR A 20 43.22 3.98 1.22
C THR A 20 42.14 3.02 0.70
N ASN A 21 41.44 2.29 1.56
CA ASN A 21 40.40 1.33 1.23
C ASN A 21 39.04 1.64 1.90
N ARG A 22 38.83 2.85 2.41
CA ARG A 22 37.50 3.33 2.85
C ARG A 22 37.29 4.74 2.33
N ALA A 23 36.13 5.02 1.74
CA ALA A 23 35.77 6.37 1.32
C ALA A 23 35.87 7.33 2.51
N ALA A 24 36.46 8.51 2.30
CA ALA A 24 36.69 9.50 3.35
C ALA A 24 35.39 10.04 3.99
N LEU A 25 34.24 9.79 3.35
CA LEU A 25 32.90 10.05 3.87
C LEU A 25 31.97 8.92 3.38
N PRO A 26 31.64 7.91 4.20
CA PRO A 26 30.78 6.80 3.76
C PRO A 26 29.30 7.23 3.57
N PHE A 27 28.92 8.41 4.07
CA PHE A 27 27.55 8.91 4.06
C PHE A 27 27.52 10.39 3.71
N HIS A 28 26.69 10.78 2.75
CA HIS A 28 26.55 12.15 2.25
C HIS A 28 25.15 12.72 2.53
N ILE A 29 25.05 14.02 2.74
CA ILE A 29 23.76 14.72 2.87
C ILE A 29 23.71 15.81 1.81
N ALA A 30 22.70 15.74 0.95
CA ALA A 30 22.40 16.76 -0.05
C ALA A 30 21.07 17.45 0.33
N VAL A 31 21.10 18.77 0.46
CA VAL A 31 19.94 19.60 0.83
C VAL A 31 19.61 20.58 -0.28
N ASN A 32 18.37 21.08 -0.32
CA ASN A 32 17.91 22.03 -1.34
C ASN A 32 18.13 21.50 -2.77
N MET A 33 17.98 20.18 -2.97
CA MET A 33 18.14 19.60 -4.28
C MET A 33 17.02 20.09 -5.21
N MET A 34 17.42 20.74 -6.29
CA MET A 34 16.55 21.14 -7.38
C MET A 34 16.94 20.35 -8.63
N ILE A 35 15.95 19.77 -9.31
CA ILE A 35 16.19 19.09 -10.58
C ILE A 35 15.81 20.06 -11.70
N PRO A 36 16.70 20.35 -12.67
CA PRO A 36 16.36 21.23 -13.78
C PRO A 36 15.19 20.64 -14.58
N GLU A 37 14.22 21.48 -14.94
CA GLU A 37 13.13 21.08 -15.82
C GLU A 37 13.62 21.15 -17.28
N VAL A 38 13.71 19.99 -17.92
CA VAL A 38 14.27 19.87 -19.27
C VAL A 38 13.15 19.98 -20.31
N ASP A 39 12.82 21.20 -20.73
CA ASP A 39 11.95 21.42 -21.88
C ASP A 39 12.73 21.31 -23.19
N LEU A 40 12.56 20.16 -23.86
CA LEU A 40 13.21 19.87 -25.14
C LEU A 40 12.82 20.88 -26.26
N GLN A 41 11.62 21.47 -26.21
CA GLN A 41 11.21 22.48 -27.19
C GLN A 41 11.91 23.82 -26.95
N SER A 42 11.92 24.31 -25.70
CA SER A 42 12.70 25.49 -25.31
C SER A 42 14.17 25.32 -25.66
N MET A 43 14.76 24.16 -25.34
CA MET A 43 16.15 23.86 -25.68
C MET A 43 16.39 23.88 -27.18
N ALA A 44 15.50 23.27 -27.99
CA ALA A 44 15.61 23.29 -29.44
C ALA A 44 15.56 24.72 -30.02
N ILE A 45 14.72 25.59 -29.44
CA ILE A 45 14.67 27.02 -29.80
C ILE A 45 16.00 27.71 -29.46
N GLN A 46 16.53 27.51 -28.25
CA GLN A 46 17.79 28.13 -27.82
C GLN A 46 18.99 27.71 -28.68
N ILE A 47 19.03 26.45 -29.13
CA ILE A 47 20.08 25.91 -30.00
C ILE A 47 19.93 26.41 -31.45
N SER A 48 18.72 26.75 -31.87
CA SER A 48 18.43 27.27 -33.21
C SER A 48 19.11 28.63 -33.45
N PRO A 49 19.48 28.95 -34.71
CA PRO A 49 19.91 30.29 -35.10
C PRO A 49 18.95 31.41 -34.67
N LEU A 50 17.64 31.11 -34.58
CA LEU A 50 16.61 32.06 -34.16
C LEU A 50 16.62 32.34 -32.66
N GLY A 51 16.97 31.35 -31.82
CA GLY A 51 17.11 31.53 -30.37
C GLY A 51 18.54 31.86 -29.92
N GLY A 52 19.40 32.21 -30.87
CA GLY A 52 20.74 32.67 -30.58
C GLY A 52 21.75 31.55 -30.34
N SER A 53 21.61 30.39 -30.98
CA SER A 53 22.66 29.36 -31.10
C SER A 53 23.43 29.09 -29.80
N ARG A 54 22.69 28.94 -28.70
CA ARG A 54 23.23 28.58 -27.39
C ARG A 54 23.66 27.11 -27.37
N GLY A 55 24.50 26.74 -26.41
CA GLY A 55 25.04 25.39 -26.22
C GLY A 55 26.31 25.07 -27.00
N GLY A 56 26.78 25.98 -27.88
CA GLY A 56 28.00 25.80 -28.67
C GLY A 56 29.30 26.26 -28.00
N SER A 57 29.22 27.03 -26.90
CA SER A 57 30.38 27.46 -26.12
C SER A 57 29.99 27.87 -24.69
N VAL A 58 30.98 28.00 -23.81
CA VAL A 58 30.79 28.41 -22.41
C VAL A 58 30.21 29.83 -22.29
N GLU A 59 30.49 30.71 -23.26
CA GLU A 59 30.00 32.09 -23.32
C GLU A 59 28.55 32.20 -23.79
N ARG A 60 27.99 31.11 -24.36
CA ARG A 60 26.59 31.03 -24.79
C ARG A 60 25.95 29.74 -24.27
N PRO A 61 25.84 29.55 -22.95
CA PRO A 61 25.27 28.33 -22.41
C PRO A 61 23.79 28.24 -22.76
N ILE A 62 23.28 27.01 -22.84
CA ILE A 62 21.84 26.75 -22.72
C ILE A 62 21.43 27.22 -21.33
N ILE A 63 20.36 28.00 -21.27
CA ILE A 63 19.81 28.49 -20.00
C ILE A 63 18.68 27.55 -19.61
N ILE A 64 18.73 27.08 -18.36
CA ILE A 64 17.65 26.38 -17.69
C ILE A 64 17.33 27.20 -16.45
N ASP A 65 16.22 27.93 -16.51
CA ASP A 65 15.75 28.79 -15.42
C ASP A 65 14.57 28.17 -14.65
N ASP A 66 14.02 27.07 -15.15
CA ASP A 66 12.94 26.32 -14.53
C ASP A 66 13.48 25.05 -13.86
N PHE A 67 13.07 24.83 -12.62
CA PHE A 67 13.46 23.68 -11.82
C PHE A 67 12.21 23.00 -11.28
N MET A 68 12.18 21.68 -11.38
CA MET A 68 11.13 20.86 -10.82
C MET A 68 11.11 21.03 -9.30
N ARG A 69 9.91 21.29 -8.77
CA ARG A 69 9.65 21.25 -7.35
C ARG A 69 9.27 19.83 -6.97
N ILE A 70 10.16 19.14 -6.26
CA ILE A 70 9.93 17.77 -5.82
C ILE A 70 9.68 17.81 -4.33
N PRO A 71 8.44 17.57 -3.88
CA PRO A 71 8.13 17.46 -2.46
C PRO A 71 8.51 16.07 -1.95
N ASN A 72 9.81 15.81 -1.85
CA ASN A 72 10.29 14.50 -1.43
C ASN A 72 11.63 14.57 -0.69
N ALA A 73 11.96 13.50 0.02
CA ALA A 73 13.29 13.18 0.50
C ALA A 73 13.58 11.70 0.21
N ALA A 74 14.85 11.31 0.23
CA ALA A 74 15.21 9.93 -0.01
C ALA A 74 16.57 9.58 0.59
N PHE A 75 16.63 8.46 1.29
CA PHE A 75 17.84 7.68 1.43
C PHE A 75 18.18 6.99 0.10
N ILE A 76 19.46 7.02 -0.27
CA ILE A 76 19.98 6.41 -1.47
C ILE A 76 21.25 5.63 -1.08
N PRO A 77 21.23 4.29 -1.17
CA PRO A 77 22.41 3.48 -0.85
C PRO A 77 23.52 3.68 -1.89
N ALA A 78 24.74 3.27 -1.54
CA ALA A 78 25.87 3.28 -2.44
C ALA A 78 25.59 2.47 -3.72
N LEU A 79 25.81 3.11 -4.87
CA LEU A 79 25.67 2.52 -6.20
C LEU A 79 27.06 2.23 -6.76
N GLU A 80 27.64 1.08 -6.39
CA GLU A 80 28.88 0.55 -6.97
C GLU A 80 28.60 -0.72 -7.80
N GLY A 81 29.14 -0.78 -9.03
CA GLY A 81 29.29 -2.05 -9.76
C GLY A 81 28.05 -2.66 -10.43
N GLY A 82 26.90 -1.99 -10.43
CA GLY A 82 25.72 -2.44 -11.19
C GLY A 82 25.89 -2.30 -12.71
N PRO A 83 25.23 -3.13 -13.54
CA PRO A 83 25.35 -3.07 -15.00
C PRO A 83 24.49 -1.93 -15.54
N ILE A 84 24.83 -0.68 -15.24
CA ILE A 84 24.27 0.42 -16.02
C ILE A 84 25.00 0.35 -17.35
N ASN A 85 24.35 -0.28 -18.33
CA ASN A 85 24.85 -0.40 -19.69
C ASN A 85 24.69 0.97 -20.36
N ILE A 86 25.52 1.92 -19.93
CA ILE A 86 25.52 3.28 -20.45
C ILE A 86 26.14 3.20 -21.84
N PRO A 87 25.40 3.58 -22.91
CA PRO A 87 25.96 3.65 -24.24
C PRO A 87 27.26 4.46 -24.21
N PRO A 88 28.31 4.08 -24.97
CA PRO A 88 29.62 4.73 -24.92
C PRO A 88 29.58 6.27 -25.01
N GLU A 89 28.60 6.82 -25.74
CA GLU A 89 28.31 8.24 -25.90
C GLU A 89 27.87 8.96 -24.61
N PHE A 90 27.35 8.25 -23.62
CA PHE A 90 26.88 8.79 -22.34
C PHE A 90 27.78 8.43 -21.16
N GLN A 91 28.98 7.86 -21.39
CA GLN A 91 29.90 7.47 -20.31
C GLN A 91 30.30 8.61 -19.37
N VAL A 92 30.20 9.88 -19.81
CA VAL A 92 30.39 11.04 -18.92
C VAL A 92 29.35 11.09 -17.79
N LEU A 93 28.16 10.52 -18.01
CA LEU A 93 27.11 10.37 -17.01
C LEU A 93 27.35 9.18 -16.08
N ALA A 94 28.28 8.27 -16.42
CA ALA A 94 28.60 7.13 -15.55
C ALA A 94 29.08 7.59 -14.17
N ALA A 95 29.82 8.71 -14.10
CA ALA A 95 30.24 9.32 -12.85
C ALA A 95 29.06 9.90 -12.03
N PHE A 96 27.95 10.26 -12.69
CA PHE A 96 26.71 10.72 -12.05
C PHE A 96 25.95 9.56 -11.40
N PHE A 97 26.04 8.36 -11.99
CA PHE A 97 25.38 7.15 -11.49
C PHE A 97 26.28 6.25 -10.63
N SER A 98 27.61 6.43 -10.65
CA SER A 98 28.53 5.76 -9.75
C SER A 98 28.63 6.54 -8.44
N ARG A 99 28.05 6.00 -7.37
CA ARG A 99 27.98 6.66 -6.06
C ARG A 99 28.57 5.75 -4.98
N PRO A 100 29.88 5.85 -4.68
CA PRO A 100 30.55 4.95 -3.73
C PRO A 100 30.26 5.29 -2.26
N PHE A 101 29.08 5.84 -1.98
CA PHE A 101 28.65 6.32 -0.68
C PHE A 101 27.13 6.30 -0.58
N ASP A 102 26.64 6.02 0.63
CA ASP A 102 25.24 6.17 0.99
C ASP A 102 24.91 7.66 1.11
N SER A 103 23.64 8.05 0.99
CA SER A 103 23.25 9.44 1.21
C SER A 103 21.80 9.65 1.57
N ASN A 104 21.52 10.79 2.19
CA ASN A 104 20.19 11.39 2.14
C ASN A 104 20.17 12.56 1.16
N ALA A 105 19.11 12.60 0.36
CA ALA A 105 18.80 13.68 -0.56
C ALA A 105 17.47 14.33 -0.13
N TYR A 106 17.50 15.64 0.10
CA TYR A 106 16.31 16.42 0.45
C TYR A 106 16.02 17.41 -0.68
N PHE A 107 14.82 17.30 -1.25
CA PHE A 107 14.43 18.09 -2.41
C PHE A 107 13.65 19.36 -2.02
N GLN A 108 13.70 20.33 -2.93
CA GLN A 108 12.93 21.55 -2.82
C GLN A 108 11.54 21.34 -3.44
N GLY A 109 10.51 21.18 -2.60
CA GLY A 109 9.09 21.19 -2.99
C GLY A 109 8.48 22.59 -2.86
N TYR A 110 7.19 22.65 -2.47
CA TYR A 110 6.60 23.89 -1.93
C TYR A 110 7.33 24.35 -0.68
N ARG A 111 7.76 23.38 0.13
CA ARG A 111 8.66 23.51 1.27
C ARG A 111 9.93 22.71 1.01
N ASP A 112 11.04 23.09 1.64
CA ASP A 112 12.29 22.31 1.58
C ASP A 112 12.26 21.24 2.68
N PHE A 113 12.29 19.97 2.26
CA PHE A 113 12.18 18.81 3.16
C PHE A 113 13.36 18.72 4.14
N ALA A 114 14.49 19.40 3.86
CA ALA A 114 15.62 19.46 4.77
C ALA A 114 15.35 20.23 6.08
N TYR A 115 14.28 21.04 6.12
CA TYR A 115 13.89 21.79 7.31
C TYR A 115 12.95 21.04 8.24
N ASP A 116 12.44 19.87 7.82
CA ASP A 116 11.58 19.06 8.66
C ASP A 116 12.40 18.02 9.42
N GLY A 117 12.44 18.16 10.75
CA GLY A 117 13.35 17.38 11.60
C GLY A 117 12.98 15.90 11.65
N ASP A 118 11.70 15.60 11.53
CA ASP A 118 11.16 14.25 11.50
C ASP A 118 11.48 13.54 10.17
N ILE A 119 11.45 14.23 9.03
CA ILE A 119 11.86 13.72 7.71
C ILE A 119 13.36 13.46 7.71
N VAL A 120 14.17 14.39 8.22
CA VAL A 120 15.63 14.19 8.31
C VAL A 120 15.97 12.90 9.07
N ARG A 121 15.21 12.62 10.14
CA ARG A 121 15.42 11.42 10.94
C ARG A 121 14.81 10.17 10.32
N HIS A 122 13.67 10.28 9.67
CA HIS A 122 13.08 9.20 8.87
C HIS A 122 14.10 8.73 7.82
N GLU A 123 14.65 9.62 7.00
CA GLU A 123 15.64 9.27 5.97
C GLU A 123 16.93 8.71 6.56
N PHE A 124 17.37 9.22 7.72
CA PHE A 124 18.54 8.65 8.39
C PHE A 124 18.29 7.22 8.87
N THR A 125 17.04 6.91 9.25
CA THR A 125 16.66 5.58 9.71
C THR A 125 16.68 4.56 8.58
N HIS A 126 16.29 4.94 7.36
CA HIS A 126 16.51 4.11 6.17
C HIS A 126 17.98 3.68 6.03
N GLY A 127 18.93 4.57 6.29
CA GLY A 127 20.36 4.24 6.30
C GLY A 127 20.78 3.28 7.41
N ILE A 128 20.15 3.35 8.58
CA ILE A 128 20.35 2.38 9.67
C ILE A 128 19.82 1.00 9.25
N ILE A 129 18.59 0.96 8.72
CA ILE A 129 17.95 -0.27 8.27
C ILE A 129 18.80 -0.92 7.17
N HIS A 130 19.25 -0.16 6.18
CA HIS A 130 20.14 -0.65 5.12
C HIS A 130 21.47 -1.19 5.68
N THR A 131 22.03 -0.55 6.71
CA THR A 131 23.26 -1.03 7.35
C THR A 131 23.05 -2.34 8.12
N LEU A 132 21.91 -2.49 8.79
CA LEU A 132 21.59 -3.68 9.58
C LEU A 132 21.16 -4.86 8.69
N ASN A 133 20.34 -4.58 7.70
CA ASN A 133 19.74 -5.57 6.81
C ASN A 133 19.66 -5.04 5.37
N PRO A 134 20.76 -5.07 4.59
CA PRO A 134 20.77 -4.60 3.20
C PRO A 134 19.97 -5.50 2.24
N GLN A 135 19.41 -6.61 2.73
CA GLN A 135 18.65 -7.57 1.93
C GLN A 135 17.14 -7.38 2.05
N LEU A 136 16.66 -6.57 3.01
CA LEU A 136 15.25 -6.24 3.13
C LEU A 136 14.77 -5.59 1.83
N GLY A 137 13.81 -6.24 1.17
CA GLY A 137 13.27 -5.82 -0.11
C GLY A 137 12.26 -4.68 0.02
N SER A 138 11.68 -4.31 -1.12
CA SER A 138 10.52 -3.40 -1.18
C SER A 138 9.21 -4.16 -1.38
N ASN A 139 9.28 -5.33 -2.03
CA ASN A 139 8.15 -6.20 -2.31
C ASN A 139 8.52 -7.64 -1.98
N GLY A 140 7.50 -8.47 -1.77
CA GLY A 140 7.61 -9.91 -1.60
C GLY A 140 6.44 -10.65 -2.26
N VAL A 141 6.48 -11.97 -2.13
CA VAL A 141 5.40 -12.86 -2.53
C VAL A 141 5.19 -13.93 -1.48
N ASP A 142 3.93 -14.24 -1.18
CA ASP A 142 3.54 -15.26 -0.21
C ASP A 142 2.27 -15.99 -0.68
N ASP A 143 1.68 -16.80 0.20
CA ASP A 143 0.51 -17.59 -0.15
C ASP A 143 -0.79 -16.79 -0.39
N TRP A 144 -0.83 -15.49 -0.06
CA TRP A 144 -1.92 -14.56 -0.40
C TRP A 144 -1.71 -13.86 -1.75
N GLY A 145 -0.47 -13.77 -2.22
CA GLY A 145 -0.10 -13.15 -3.48
C GLY A 145 1.14 -12.27 -3.35
N SER A 146 1.19 -11.17 -4.12
CA SER A 146 2.23 -10.17 -3.96
C SER A 146 2.00 -9.33 -2.70
N HIS A 147 3.04 -8.73 -2.12
CA HIS A 147 2.89 -7.79 -1.01
C HIS A 147 4.02 -6.76 -0.99
N VAL A 148 3.77 -5.61 -0.36
CA VAL A 148 4.74 -4.52 -0.19
C VAL A 148 5.27 -4.43 1.25
N GLU A 149 4.92 -5.42 2.09
CA GLU A 149 5.21 -5.42 3.53
C GLU A 149 6.69 -5.21 3.89
N PRO A 150 7.69 -5.75 3.15
CA PRO A 150 9.10 -5.44 3.40
C PRO A 150 9.40 -3.93 3.30
N GLY A 151 8.90 -3.28 2.24
CA GLY A 151 9.04 -1.85 2.04
C GLY A 151 8.21 -1.04 3.04
N ALA A 152 6.98 -1.46 3.31
CA ALA A 152 6.11 -0.83 4.29
C ALA A 152 6.69 -0.89 5.71
N MET A 153 7.34 -1.98 6.09
CA MET A 153 8.06 -2.05 7.36
C MET A 153 9.28 -1.14 7.38
N ASN A 154 10.02 -1.02 6.26
CA ASN A 154 11.13 -0.08 6.16
C ASN A 154 10.67 1.37 6.43
N GLU A 155 9.58 1.79 5.79
CA GLU A 155 8.92 3.08 6.04
C GLU A 155 8.42 3.20 7.49
N GLY A 156 7.73 2.18 8.00
CA GLY A 156 7.11 2.20 9.32
C GLY A 156 8.13 2.21 10.47
N TRP A 157 9.26 1.53 10.31
CA TRP A 157 10.39 1.64 11.23
C TRP A 157 10.98 3.05 11.22
N SER A 158 11.14 3.65 10.03
CA SER A 158 11.65 5.01 9.86
C SER A 158 10.74 6.05 10.52
N ASP A 159 9.42 5.94 10.35
CA ASP A 159 8.43 6.76 11.05
C ASP A 159 8.49 6.55 12.57
N PHE A 160 8.57 5.29 13.04
CA PHE A 160 8.64 5.00 14.48
C PHE A 160 9.89 5.57 15.16
N PHE A 161 11.09 5.38 14.60
CA PHE A 161 12.32 5.91 15.20
C PHE A 161 12.40 7.43 15.17
N SER A 162 11.75 8.06 14.19
CA SER A 162 11.60 9.51 14.14
C SER A 162 10.66 10.01 15.24
N ALA A 163 9.44 9.48 15.27
CA ALA A 163 8.43 9.81 16.27
C ALA A 163 8.87 9.51 17.71
N SER A 164 9.51 8.36 17.93
CA SER A 164 9.99 7.97 19.26
C SER A 164 11.00 8.97 19.83
N TYR A 165 11.87 9.50 18.96
CA TYR A 165 12.89 10.48 19.34
C TYR A 165 12.31 11.86 19.61
N ALA A 166 11.41 12.33 18.75
CA ALA A 166 10.70 13.59 18.97
C ALA A 166 9.74 13.50 20.17
N ASN A 167 9.34 12.28 20.55
CA ASN A 167 8.22 12.01 21.43
C ASN A 167 6.95 12.70 20.90
N ASP A 168 6.74 12.56 19.60
CA ASP A 168 5.67 13.19 18.83
C ASP A 168 5.23 12.20 17.74
N PRO A 169 3.95 11.82 17.65
CA PRO A 169 3.51 10.90 16.61
C PRO A 169 3.27 11.56 15.24
N GLU A 170 3.21 12.89 15.16
CA GLU A 170 3.00 13.60 13.90
C GLU A 170 4.28 13.58 13.06
N MET A 171 4.13 13.35 11.75
CA MET A 171 5.22 13.20 10.79
C MET A 171 5.06 14.18 9.63
N GLY A 172 6.12 14.89 9.27
CA GLY A 172 6.21 15.81 8.16
C GLY A 172 5.34 17.07 8.32
N GLU A 173 5.15 17.58 9.53
CA GLU A 173 4.26 18.72 9.79
C GLU A 173 4.61 19.94 8.93
N TYR A 174 5.90 20.28 8.86
CA TYR A 174 6.38 21.42 8.07
C TYR A 174 6.33 21.14 6.57
N ALA A 175 6.72 19.95 6.15
CA ALA A 175 6.78 19.55 4.75
C ALA A 175 5.39 19.37 4.11
N SER A 176 4.38 19.02 4.93
CA SER A 176 3.00 18.77 4.49
C SER A 176 2.31 20.00 3.90
N ASP A 177 2.74 21.22 4.27
CA ASP A 177 2.10 22.45 3.82
C ASP A 177 2.15 22.62 2.30
N GLY A 178 0.98 22.58 1.66
CA GLY A 178 0.81 22.63 0.21
C GLY A 178 0.79 21.27 -0.48
N LEU A 179 0.84 20.16 0.27
CA LEU A 179 0.74 18.78 -0.21
C LEU A 179 -0.51 18.07 0.28
N THR A 180 -0.93 18.39 1.51
CA THR A 180 -2.04 17.76 2.21
C THR A 180 -3.35 18.54 2.08
N GLU A 181 -4.47 17.87 2.35
CA GLU A 181 -5.78 18.53 2.34
C GLU A 181 -5.94 19.49 3.53
N ALA A 182 -6.86 20.46 3.40
CA ALA A 182 -7.09 21.46 4.43
C ALA A 182 -7.61 20.82 5.73
N GLY A 183 -6.74 20.70 6.74
CA GLY A 183 -7.07 20.16 8.06
C GLY A 183 -6.14 19.05 8.54
N GLU A 184 -5.32 18.50 7.66
CA GLU A 184 -4.22 17.60 8.02
C GLU A 184 -3.07 18.41 8.65
N THR A 185 -2.46 17.88 9.71
CA THR A 185 -1.39 18.56 10.45
C THR A 185 0.01 18.07 10.09
N GLY A 186 0.10 16.96 9.36
CA GLY A 186 1.34 16.36 8.84
C GLY A 186 1.06 15.41 7.68
N LEU A 187 2.12 14.82 7.12
CA LEU A 187 2.04 13.80 6.07
C LEU A 187 1.43 12.50 6.59
N ARG A 188 1.75 12.11 7.83
CA ARG A 188 1.23 10.91 8.52
C ARG A 188 1.16 11.15 10.03
N ASN A 189 0.45 10.27 10.73
CA ASN A 189 0.37 10.27 12.20
C ASN A 189 0.45 8.84 12.74
N ASN A 190 1.46 8.58 13.58
CA ASN A 190 1.68 7.27 14.21
C ASN A 190 0.69 6.98 15.36
N ASP A 191 -0.04 7.96 15.85
CA ASP A 191 -1.18 7.77 16.75
C ASP A 191 -2.46 7.51 15.93
N ASN A 192 -2.54 6.30 15.37
CA ASN A 192 -3.65 5.86 14.53
C ASN A 192 -4.15 4.47 14.94
N ASP A 193 -5.31 4.06 14.41
CA ASP A 193 -5.92 2.75 14.62
C ASP A 193 -6.01 1.89 13.34
N LYS A 194 -5.17 2.22 12.33
CA LYS A 194 -5.11 1.54 11.02
C LYS A 194 -4.70 0.07 11.17
N ARG A 195 -5.24 -0.76 10.28
CA ARG A 195 -5.20 -2.24 10.38
C ARG A 195 -4.99 -2.90 9.02
N CYS A 196 -4.42 -4.10 9.05
CA CYS A 196 -4.52 -5.01 7.92
C CYS A 196 -5.86 -5.78 7.96
N PRO A 197 -6.53 -5.98 6.81
CA PRO A 197 -6.17 -5.49 5.47
C PRO A 197 -6.79 -4.15 5.10
N GLU A 198 -7.68 -3.59 5.93
CA GLU A 198 -8.56 -2.47 5.54
C GLU A 198 -7.81 -1.18 5.18
N SER A 199 -6.58 -1.03 5.66
CA SER A 199 -5.72 0.13 5.39
C SER A 199 -4.65 -0.14 4.33
N LEU A 200 -4.59 -1.35 3.76
CA LEU A 200 -3.59 -1.70 2.76
C LEU A 200 -4.06 -1.30 1.36
N ILE A 201 -3.20 -0.57 0.65
CA ILE A 201 -3.41 -0.10 -0.72
C ILE A 201 -2.26 -0.46 -1.66
N GLY A 202 -1.26 -1.21 -1.21
CA GLY A 202 -0.10 -1.59 -2.01
C GLY A 202 0.88 -0.47 -2.31
N GLU A 203 0.93 0.52 -1.42
CA GLU A 203 1.89 1.61 -1.46
C GLU A 203 2.64 1.60 -0.12
N VAL A 204 3.97 1.55 -0.15
CA VAL A 204 4.78 1.29 1.04
C VAL A 204 4.55 2.30 2.16
N HIS A 205 4.34 3.59 1.84
CA HIS A 205 4.12 4.59 2.88
C HIS A 205 2.75 4.45 3.53
N ALA A 206 1.68 4.24 2.75
CA ALA A 206 0.34 4.01 3.29
C ALA A 206 0.25 2.69 4.06
N ASP A 207 0.80 1.60 3.50
CA ASP A 207 0.77 0.28 4.09
C ASP A 207 1.66 0.18 5.35
N SER A 208 2.53 1.17 5.60
CA SER A 208 3.37 1.26 6.80
C SER A 208 2.63 1.72 8.06
N GLU A 209 1.51 2.43 7.91
CA GLU A 209 0.86 3.12 9.02
C GLU A 209 0.30 2.18 10.10
N PRO A 210 -0.27 1.00 9.78
CA PRO A 210 -0.62 0.01 10.79
C PRO A 210 0.60 -0.43 11.62
N TRP A 211 1.76 -0.62 10.98
CA TRP A 211 3.00 -1.05 11.62
C TRP A 211 3.57 0.04 12.52
N ALA A 212 3.76 1.26 12.00
CA ALA A 212 4.23 2.40 12.77
C ALA A 212 3.28 2.73 13.95
N GLY A 213 1.96 2.60 13.73
CA GLY A 213 0.95 2.78 14.75
C GLY A 213 1.00 1.76 15.88
N ALA A 214 1.29 0.49 15.56
CA ALA A 214 1.49 -0.55 16.56
C ALA A 214 2.70 -0.22 17.46
N LEU A 215 3.83 0.15 16.85
CA LEU A 215 5.06 0.48 17.58
C LEU A 215 4.88 1.71 18.48
N TRP A 216 4.20 2.73 17.99
CA TRP A 216 3.86 3.91 18.78
C TRP A 216 2.95 3.57 19.97
N SER A 217 1.93 2.73 19.75
CA SER A 217 1.02 2.27 20.80
C SER A 217 1.76 1.47 21.88
N ILE A 218 2.65 0.57 21.48
CA ILE A 218 3.52 -0.19 22.40
C ILE A 218 4.40 0.77 23.21
N ARG A 219 5.04 1.74 22.55
CA ARG A 219 5.88 2.76 23.20
C ARG A 219 5.07 3.58 24.21
N ALA A 220 3.83 3.95 23.90
CA ALA A 220 2.99 4.74 24.79
C ALA A 220 2.71 4.02 26.12
N THR A 221 2.64 2.67 26.13
CA THR A 221 2.47 1.89 27.37
C THR A 221 3.63 2.03 28.36
N LEU A 222 4.80 2.48 27.89
CA LEU A 222 6.01 2.63 28.71
C LEU A 222 6.02 3.91 29.54
N GLY A 223 5.03 4.80 29.36
CA GLY A 223 4.84 6.00 30.18
C GLY A 223 6.00 7.01 30.11
N GLY A 224 6.76 7.00 29.01
CA GLY A 224 7.92 7.89 28.80
C GLY A 224 9.16 7.52 29.62
N ASP A 225 9.24 6.32 30.20
CA ASP A 225 10.47 5.83 30.85
C ASP A 225 11.57 5.66 29.79
N ALA A 226 12.54 6.57 29.80
CA ALA A 226 13.62 6.62 28.80
C ALA A 226 14.43 5.31 28.72
N ALA A 227 14.61 4.59 29.83
CA ALA A 227 15.35 3.32 29.82
C ALA A 227 14.55 2.21 29.12
N LYS A 228 13.22 2.21 29.31
CA LYS A 228 12.31 1.29 28.63
C LYS A 228 12.12 1.64 27.16
N VAL A 229 11.95 2.92 26.83
CA VAL A 229 11.87 3.38 25.43
C VAL A 229 13.14 2.97 24.67
N ALA A 230 14.32 3.23 25.23
CA ALA A 230 15.58 2.77 24.64
C ALA A 230 15.69 1.23 24.53
N ALA A 231 15.01 0.48 25.40
CA ALA A 231 14.96 -0.98 25.31
C ALA A 231 14.03 -1.45 24.19
N LEU A 232 12.86 -0.83 24.02
CA LEU A 232 11.97 -1.08 22.89
C LEU A 232 12.65 -0.75 21.55
N GLU A 233 13.33 0.39 21.47
CA GLU A 233 14.10 0.79 20.29
C GLU A 233 15.21 -0.21 19.96
N ARG A 234 15.90 -0.77 20.96
CA ARG A 234 16.86 -1.87 20.74
C ARG A 234 16.20 -3.15 20.24
N ALA A 235 15.04 -3.52 20.80
CA ALA A 235 14.28 -4.68 20.34
C ALA A 235 13.85 -4.52 18.87
N ALA A 236 13.39 -3.32 18.49
CA ALA A 236 13.08 -2.99 17.10
C ALA A 236 14.30 -3.15 16.17
N LEU A 237 15.48 -2.62 16.56
CA LEU A 237 16.71 -2.82 15.78
C LEU A 237 17.11 -4.30 15.67
N GLN A 238 16.87 -5.11 16.70
CA GLN A 238 17.13 -6.55 16.67
C GLN A 238 16.19 -7.27 15.70
N ALA A 239 14.90 -6.92 15.70
CA ALA A 239 13.90 -7.45 14.77
C ALA A 239 14.29 -7.14 13.31
N ILE A 240 14.63 -5.88 13.01
CA ILE A 240 15.11 -5.46 11.67
C ILE A 240 16.31 -6.29 11.22
N ALA A 241 17.27 -6.52 12.12
CA ALA A 241 18.53 -7.20 11.80
C ALA A 241 18.36 -8.69 11.46
N VAL A 242 17.23 -9.30 11.84
CA VAL A 242 16.93 -10.71 11.54
C VAL A 242 15.91 -10.88 10.41
N SER A 243 15.41 -9.77 9.84
CA SER A 243 14.32 -9.86 8.88
C SER A 243 14.69 -10.56 7.59
N ALA A 244 13.73 -11.30 7.03
CA ALA A 244 13.86 -11.90 5.71
C ALA A 244 13.85 -10.84 4.58
N PRO A 245 14.38 -11.14 3.39
CA PRO A 245 14.29 -10.23 2.24
C PRO A 245 12.86 -9.88 1.83
N ASP A 246 11.97 -10.87 1.88
CA ASP A 246 10.54 -10.81 1.58
C ASP A 246 9.69 -10.86 2.86
N GLU A 247 10.20 -10.31 3.97
CA GLU A 247 9.54 -10.33 5.28
C GLU A 247 8.07 -9.88 5.22
N ASP A 248 7.21 -10.62 5.91
CA ASP A 248 5.81 -10.28 6.14
C ASP A 248 5.58 -9.72 7.55
N PHE A 249 4.45 -9.07 7.77
CA PHE A 249 4.08 -8.49 9.06
C PHE A 249 3.99 -9.52 10.17
N ALA A 250 3.59 -10.77 9.88
CA ALA A 250 3.38 -11.79 10.89
C ALA A 250 4.72 -12.29 11.45
N ALA A 251 5.68 -12.57 10.56
CA ALA A 251 7.04 -12.95 10.90
C ALA A 251 7.78 -11.80 11.60
N ALA A 252 7.63 -10.56 11.13
CA ALA A 252 8.19 -9.39 11.80
C ALA A 252 7.56 -9.15 13.19
N SER A 253 6.24 -9.34 13.33
CA SER A 253 5.53 -9.28 14.61
C SER A 253 6.12 -10.28 15.61
N ALA A 254 6.30 -11.53 15.19
CA ALA A 254 6.88 -12.57 16.02
C ALA A 254 8.32 -12.24 16.45
N ALA A 255 9.16 -11.77 15.51
CA ALA A 255 10.54 -11.37 15.79
C ALA A 255 10.61 -10.17 16.77
N LEU A 256 9.73 -9.18 16.61
CA LEU A 256 9.64 -8.04 17.51
C LEU A 256 9.22 -8.46 18.93
N VAL A 257 8.20 -9.29 19.05
CA VAL A 257 7.72 -9.78 20.36
C VAL A 257 8.81 -10.60 21.05
N GLU A 258 9.54 -11.45 20.32
CA GLU A 258 10.69 -12.18 20.84
C GLU A 258 11.80 -11.23 21.33
N ALA A 259 12.15 -10.22 20.53
CA ALA A 259 13.16 -9.23 20.90
C ALA A 259 12.75 -8.41 22.14
N ILE A 260 11.47 -8.00 22.23
CA ILE A 260 10.90 -7.32 23.41
C ILE A 260 11.00 -8.21 24.65
N ALA A 261 10.68 -9.50 24.53
CA ALA A 261 10.77 -10.46 25.64
C ALA A 261 12.22 -10.67 26.11
N GLY A 262 13.20 -10.53 25.21
CA GLY A 262 14.63 -10.56 25.53
C GLY A 262 15.15 -9.33 26.30
N GLU A 263 14.45 -8.20 26.22
CA GLU A 263 14.84 -6.96 26.86
C GLU A 263 14.40 -6.91 28.34
N SER A 264 15.31 -7.33 29.23
CA SER A 264 15.07 -7.39 30.69
C SER A 264 14.53 -6.10 31.34
N ALA A 265 14.75 -4.94 30.71
CA ALA A 265 14.27 -3.64 31.19
C ALA A 265 12.75 -3.43 30.95
N LEU A 266 12.17 -4.10 29.95
CA LEU A 266 10.74 -3.98 29.60
C LEU A 266 9.88 -4.85 30.53
N GLY A 267 10.35 -6.05 30.85
CA GLY A 267 9.61 -7.05 31.61
C GLY A 267 8.57 -7.77 30.75
N ALA A 268 8.21 -9.00 31.15
CA ALA A 268 7.40 -9.91 30.32
C ALA A 268 6.03 -9.35 29.90
N GLY A 269 5.39 -8.52 30.73
CA GLY A 269 4.07 -7.95 30.41
C GLY A 269 4.07 -7.00 29.21
N VAL A 270 5.22 -6.45 28.81
CA VAL A 270 5.32 -5.60 27.61
C VAL A 270 5.29 -6.44 26.34
N ALA A 271 5.88 -7.65 26.35
CA ALA A 271 5.81 -8.57 25.21
C ALA A 271 4.36 -9.03 24.97
N ASP A 272 3.62 -9.37 26.03
CA ASP A 272 2.20 -9.73 25.94
C ASP A 272 1.35 -8.56 25.41
N ALA A 273 1.62 -7.33 25.87
CA ALA A 273 0.93 -6.15 25.38
C ALA A 273 1.26 -5.84 23.92
N ALA A 274 2.51 -6.05 23.49
CA ALA A 274 2.92 -5.91 22.11
C ALA A 274 2.24 -6.92 21.20
N GLN A 275 2.19 -8.21 21.59
CA GLN A 275 1.45 -9.22 20.84
C GLN A 275 -0.03 -8.84 20.70
N ALA A 276 -0.67 -8.41 21.79
CA ALA A 276 -2.08 -8.02 21.77
C ALA A 276 -2.35 -6.82 20.84
N GLU A 277 -1.43 -5.84 20.78
CA GLU A 277 -1.53 -4.69 19.88
C GLU A 277 -1.36 -5.11 18.41
N LEU A 278 -0.38 -5.96 18.12
CA LEU A 278 -0.14 -6.49 16.76
C LEU A 278 -1.32 -7.34 16.29
N ASP A 279 -1.87 -8.20 17.15
CA ASP A 279 -3.09 -8.99 16.88
C ASP A 279 -4.29 -8.08 16.61
N ALA A 280 -4.49 -7.03 17.43
CA ALA A 280 -5.62 -6.12 17.29
C ALA A 280 -5.61 -5.36 15.96
N ARG A 281 -4.44 -5.16 15.35
CA ARG A 281 -4.26 -4.53 14.03
C ARG A 281 -4.19 -5.51 12.87
N GLY A 282 -4.32 -6.82 13.13
CA GLY A 282 -4.22 -7.86 12.10
C GLY A 282 -2.80 -8.07 11.59
N LEU A 283 -1.77 -7.62 12.30
CA LEU A 283 -0.37 -7.72 11.84
C LEU A 283 0.25 -9.10 12.10
N SER A 284 -0.30 -9.86 13.05
CA SER A 284 0.18 -11.23 13.34
C SER A 284 -0.45 -12.32 12.46
N ASP A 285 -1.52 -11.99 11.74
CA ASP A 285 -2.20 -12.88 10.79
C ASP A 285 -2.98 -12.01 9.78
N CYS A 286 -2.23 -11.37 8.88
CA CYS A 286 -2.76 -10.38 7.93
C CYS A 286 -3.55 -11.09 6.82
N ALA A 287 -4.83 -11.36 7.08
CA ALA A 287 -5.72 -11.98 6.10
C ALA A 287 -6.09 -10.98 4.99
N ARG A 288 -5.33 -10.99 3.89
CA ARG A 288 -5.44 -10.01 2.78
C ARG A 288 -6.63 -10.27 1.85
N ILE A 289 -7.83 -10.21 2.43
CA ILE A 289 -9.11 -10.30 1.72
C ILE A 289 -10.05 -9.17 2.15
N LEU A 290 -10.56 -8.41 1.18
CA LEU A 290 -11.48 -7.29 1.40
C LEU A 290 -12.88 -7.64 0.89
N THR A 291 -13.90 -7.33 1.67
CA THR A 291 -15.30 -7.49 1.24
C THR A 291 -15.69 -6.36 0.30
N LEU A 292 -15.96 -6.71 -0.96
CA LEU A 292 -16.42 -5.78 -1.99
C LEU A 292 -17.95 -5.75 -2.10
N SER A 293 -18.63 -6.85 -1.74
CA SER A 293 -20.09 -6.87 -1.61
C SER A 293 -20.59 -7.92 -0.63
N THR A 294 -21.77 -7.66 -0.08
CA THR A 294 -22.57 -8.60 0.71
C THR A 294 -23.94 -8.75 0.10
N ALA A 295 -24.53 -9.94 0.24
CA ALA A 295 -25.89 -10.21 -0.19
C ALA A 295 -26.61 -11.15 0.79
N ASP A 296 -27.94 -11.06 0.82
CA ASP A 296 -28.77 -11.93 1.64
C ASP A 296 -29.77 -12.76 0.82
N ALA A 297 -30.42 -13.71 1.50
CA ALA A 297 -31.41 -14.59 0.89
C ALA A 297 -32.70 -13.87 0.45
N ASP A 298 -32.95 -12.66 0.94
CA ASP A 298 -34.11 -11.84 0.59
C ASP A 298 -33.85 -10.99 -0.67
N GLY A 299 -32.64 -11.08 -1.24
CA GLY A 299 -32.25 -10.37 -2.45
C GLY A 299 -31.60 -9.01 -2.21
N ALA A 300 -31.28 -8.66 -0.96
CA ALA A 300 -30.53 -7.44 -0.68
C ALA A 300 -29.09 -7.59 -1.19
N PHE A 301 -28.55 -6.49 -1.70
CA PHE A 301 -27.18 -6.40 -2.19
C PHE A 301 -26.58 -5.06 -1.76
N ALA A 302 -25.40 -5.11 -1.15
CA ALA A 302 -24.67 -3.93 -0.72
C ALA A 302 -23.21 -4.03 -1.16
N ALA A 303 -22.81 -3.14 -2.07
CA ALA A 303 -21.42 -2.97 -2.46
C ALA A 303 -20.66 -2.09 -1.44
N THR A 304 -19.39 -2.40 -1.24
CA THR A 304 -18.46 -1.65 -0.39
C THR A 304 -17.24 -1.29 -1.25
N PRO A 305 -17.29 -0.16 -1.98
CA PRO A 305 -16.23 0.20 -2.92
C PRO A 305 -14.88 0.41 -2.22
N ILE A 306 -13.81 0.01 -2.89
CA ILE A 306 -12.42 0.23 -2.44
C ILE A 306 -11.87 1.45 -3.19
N ALA A 307 -11.38 2.43 -2.44
CA ALA A 307 -10.95 3.70 -3.02
C ALA A 307 -9.76 3.54 -3.97
N GLN A 308 -8.76 2.76 -3.58
CA GLN A 308 -7.53 2.60 -4.34
C GLN A 308 -6.82 1.29 -4.02
N LEU A 309 -6.20 0.67 -5.03
CA LEU A 309 -5.19 -0.39 -4.90
C LEU A 309 -4.07 -0.16 -5.92
N ASN A 310 -2.82 -0.17 -5.48
CA ASN A 310 -1.62 -0.08 -6.31
C ASN A 310 -1.12 -1.49 -6.57
N GLN A 311 -1.29 -1.94 -7.80
CA GLN A 311 -0.99 -3.29 -8.21
C GLN A 311 0.44 -3.36 -8.79
N PRO A 312 1.33 -4.22 -8.27
CA PRO A 312 2.69 -4.35 -8.80
C PRO A 312 2.70 -5.01 -10.18
N GLY A 313 3.72 -4.72 -10.97
CA GLY A 313 4.04 -5.48 -12.18
C GLY A 313 4.79 -6.76 -11.85
N LYS A 314 4.79 -7.74 -12.76
CA LYS A 314 5.47 -9.02 -12.53
C LYS A 314 6.96 -8.89 -12.25
N SER A 315 7.63 -7.92 -12.88
CA SER A 315 9.05 -7.65 -12.64
C SER A 315 9.33 -7.09 -11.25
N ASP A 316 8.38 -6.36 -10.66
CA ASP A 316 8.54 -5.68 -9.37
C ASP A 316 8.60 -6.69 -8.21
N VAL A 317 8.02 -7.87 -8.43
CA VAL A 317 7.93 -8.98 -7.47
C VAL A 317 8.72 -10.22 -7.94
N GLY A 318 9.60 -10.07 -8.94
CA GLY A 318 10.49 -11.14 -9.39
C GLY A 318 9.82 -12.29 -10.16
N LEU A 319 8.61 -12.09 -10.67
CA LEU A 319 7.83 -13.08 -11.40
C LEU A 319 7.93 -12.92 -12.92
N THR A 320 7.78 -14.01 -13.65
CA THR A 320 7.96 -14.05 -15.11
C THR A 320 6.66 -14.21 -15.88
N ASN A 321 5.67 -14.87 -15.30
CA ASN A 321 4.35 -15.06 -15.90
C ASN A 321 3.43 -13.87 -15.66
N TYR A 322 3.15 -13.54 -14.39
CA TYR A 322 2.27 -12.45 -13.99
C TYR A 322 2.41 -12.17 -12.49
N ALA A 323 1.96 -11.01 -12.00
CA ALA A 323 1.91 -10.67 -10.56
C ALA A 323 0.49 -10.81 -9.99
N PRO A 324 0.28 -11.65 -8.96
CA PRO A 324 -0.94 -11.63 -8.15
C PRO A 324 -1.19 -10.27 -7.48
N ALA A 325 -2.43 -9.97 -7.09
CA ALA A 325 -2.69 -8.77 -6.29
C ALA A 325 -2.26 -8.88 -4.85
N LEU A 326 -2.18 -7.72 -4.20
CA LEU A 326 -1.95 -7.60 -2.77
C LEU A 326 -3.10 -8.10 -1.93
N VAL A 327 -4.33 -7.93 -2.41
CA VAL A 327 -5.55 -8.29 -1.71
C VAL A 327 -6.46 -9.10 -2.63
N GLN A 328 -7.23 -9.98 -2.02
CA GLN A 328 -8.33 -10.69 -2.67
C GLN A 328 -9.65 -9.98 -2.37
N LEU A 329 -10.65 -10.17 -3.22
CA LEU A 329 -11.94 -9.49 -3.15
C LEU A 329 -13.04 -10.53 -2.89
N ALA A 330 -13.66 -10.46 -1.72
CA ALA A 330 -14.84 -11.26 -1.39
C ALA A 330 -16.09 -10.58 -1.95
N ILE A 331 -16.84 -11.32 -2.77
CA ILE A 331 -18.01 -10.83 -3.51
C ILE A 331 -19.18 -11.76 -3.22
N GLN A 332 -20.33 -11.20 -2.87
CA GLN A 332 -21.58 -11.95 -2.77
C GLN A 332 -22.61 -11.37 -3.72
N VAL A 333 -23.31 -12.25 -4.44
CA VAL A 333 -24.46 -11.87 -5.25
C VAL A 333 -25.74 -12.52 -4.71
N PRO A 334 -26.88 -11.80 -4.74
CA PRO A 334 -28.14 -12.32 -4.22
C PRO A 334 -28.70 -13.47 -5.09
N PRO A 335 -29.70 -14.20 -4.58
CA PRO A 335 -30.55 -15.08 -5.39
C PRO A 335 -31.09 -14.35 -6.64
N GLY A 336 -31.25 -15.05 -7.77
CA GLY A 336 -31.74 -14.42 -9.00
C GLY A 336 -30.69 -13.56 -9.71
N SER A 337 -29.42 -13.66 -9.34
CA SER A 337 -28.34 -12.95 -10.02
C SER A 337 -27.84 -13.71 -11.26
N GLY A 338 -27.71 -13.00 -12.37
CA GLY A 338 -27.04 -13.47 -13.58
C GLY A 338 -25.51 -13.38 -13.49
N GLY A 339 -24.97 -12.92 -12.36
CA GLY A 339 -23.55 -12.73 -12.10
C GLY A 339 -23.24 -11.30 -11.63
N PHE A 340 -22.03 -10.83 -11.92
CA PHE A 340 -21.59 -9.50 -11.49
C PHE A 340 -20.59 -8.89 -12.47
N THR A 341 -20.45 -7.58 -12.39
CA THR A 341 -19.41 -6.84 -13.09
C THR A 341 -18.53 -6.12 -12.08
N LEU A 342 -17.25 -6.46 -12.07
CA LEU A 342 -16.20 -5.67 -11.42
C LEU A 342 -15.87 -4.45 -12.27
N LYS A 343 -15.71 -3.30 -11.64
CA LYS A 343 -15.37 -2.03 -12.31
C LYS A 343 -14.31 -1.28 -11.52
N TRP A 344 -13.45 -0.57 -12.22
CA TRP A 344 -12.48 0.36 -11.64
C TRP A 344 -12.05 1.39 -12.67
N ALA A 345 -11.48 2.51 -12.20
CA ALA A 345 -10.70 3.42 -13.02
C ALA A 345 -9.22 3.03 -12.91
N GLN A 346 -8.51 2.96 -14.02
CA GLN A 346 -7.15 2.43 -14.09
C GLN A 346 -6.16 3.45 -14.62
N GLY A 347 -5.11 3.73 -13.86
CA GLY A 347 -3.91 4.44 -14.31
C GLY A 347 -2.72 3.48 -14.52
N SER A 348 -1.69 3.95 -15.22
CA SER A 348 -0.40 3.25 -15.30
C SER A 348 0.27 3.17 -13.93
N GLY A 349 0.86 2.03 -13.57
CA GLY A 349 1.64 1.87 -12.34
C GLY A 349 3.11 2.30 -12.48
N GLY A 350 3.89 2.06 -11.42
CA GLY A 350 5.33 2.34 -11.36
C GLY A 350 5.70 3.80 -11.04
N LEU A 351 7.00 4.08 -10.98
CA LEU A 351 7.56 5.41 -10.67
C LEU A 351 7.06 6.49 -11.65
N GLU A 352 6.80 6.12 -12.91
CA GLU A 352 6.23 7.01 -13.92
C GLU A 352 4.78 7.39 -13.57
N GLY A 353 3.93 6.44 -13.15
CA GLY A 353 2.57 6.72 -12.70
C GLY A 353 2.48 7.60 -11.45
N VAL A 354 3.39 7.40 -10.47
CA VAL A 354 3.47 8.21 -9.24
C VAL A 354 4.02 9.62 -9.51
N MET A 355 4.91 9.77 -10.50
CA MET A 355 5.49 11.06 -10.90
C MET A 355 4.70 11.75 -12.03
N GLY A 356 3.51 11.26 -12.39
CA GLY A 356 2.65 11.85 -13.42
C GLY A 356 3.15 11.70 -14.87
N GLY A 357 4.14 10.84 -15.10
CA GLY A 357 4.60 10.41 -16.42
C GLY A 357 3.70 9.30 -16.98
N GLY A 358 2.75 9.67 -17.83
CA GLY A 358 1.76 8.74 -18.38
C GLY A 358 2.34 7.74 -19.38
N GLY A 359 2.24 6.45 -19.04
CA GLY A 359 2.09 5.37 -20.01
C GLY A 359 0.61 5.07 -20.21
N ASP A 360 0.24 4.46 -21.34
CA ASP A 360 -1.14 3.98 -21.52
C ASP A 360 -1.39 2.80 -20.57
N PRO A 361 -2.46 2.80 -19.75
CA PRO A 361 -2.78 1.70 -18.86
C PRO A 361 -3.03 0.40 -19.65
N GLU A 362 -2.37 -0.68 -19.24
CA GLU A 362 -2.46 -1.98 -19.91
C GLU A 362 -3.61 -2.84 -19.33
N PRO A 363 -4.32 -3.66 -20.13
CA PRO A 363 -5.36 -4.54 -19.62
C PRO A 363 -4.88 -5.48 -18.51
N MET A 364 -5.61 -5.50 -17.40
CA MET A 364 -5.37 -6.44 -16.29
C MET A 364 -6.13 -7.75 -16.53
N SER A 365 -5.68 -8.83 -15.90
CA SER A 365 -6.41 -10.10 -15.86
C SER A 365 -7.15 -10.23 -14.53
N VAL A 366 -8.23 -11.01 -14.48
CA VAL A 366 -8.98 -11.28 -13.27
C VAL A 366 -9.17 -12.78 -13.14
N ILE A 367 -8.79 -13.33 -11.98
CA ILE A 367 -9.14 -14.68 -11.57
C ILE A 367 -10.36 -14.61 -10.66
N VAL A 368 -11.32 -15.52 -10.87
CA VAL A 368 -12.53 -15.61 -10.05
C VAL A 368 -12.77 -17.08 -9.70
N VAL A 369 -12.95 -17.35 -8.43
CA VAL A 369 -13.29 -18.67 -7.89
C VAL A 369 -14.62 -18.57 -7.17
N GLU A 370 -15.52 -19.51 -7.41
CA GLU A 370 -16.76 -19.62 -6.66
C GLU A 370 -16.50 -20.28 -5.30
N GLY A 371 -16.95 -19.62 -4.23
CA GLY A 371 -16.74 -20.03 -2.85
C GLY A 371 -16.33 -18.86 -1.95
N GLU A 372 -16.11 -19.17 -0.67
CA GLU A 372 -15.61 -18.23 0.35
C GLU A 372 -14.13 -18.45 0.67
N GLU A 373 -13.57 -19.56 0.18
CA GLU A 373 -12.18 -19.92 0.40
C GLU A 373 -11.25 -19.04 -0.43
N ARG A 374 -10.17 -18.58 0.20
CA ARG A 374 -9.15 -17.78 -0.46
C ARG A 374 -8.47 -18.54 -1.60
N ILE A 375 -7.94 -17.80 -2.56
CA ILE A 375 -6.98 -18.29 -3.55
C ILE A 375 -5.62 -18.41 -2.85
N VAL A 376 -4.97 -19.56 -2.98
CA VAL A 376 -3.64 -19.81 -2.41
C VAL A 376 -2.61 -19.77 -3.52
N TRP A 377 -1.58 -18.94 -3.38
CA TRP A 377 -0.52 -18.82 -4.37
C TRP A 377 0.67 -19.72 -4.03
N THR A 378 1.18 -20.41 -5.06
CA THR A 378 2.40 -21.19 -4.98
C THR A 378 3.40 -20.73 -6.02
N TYR A 379 4.68 -20.81 -5.68
CA TYR A 379 5.76 -20.27 -6.51
C TYR A 379 6.73 -21.38 -6.91
N GLN A 380 6.85 -21.62 -8.21
CA GLN A 380 7.68 -22.68 -8.79
C GLN A 380 8.73 -22.10 -9.74
N GLY A 381 9.57 -22.96 -10.30
CA GLY A 381 10.63 -22.56 -11.23
C GLY A 381 11.89 -22.06 -10.53
N SER A 382 12.84 -21.56 -11.32
CA SER A 382 14.11 -21.05 -10.80
C SER A 382 13.85 -19.83 -9.93
N GLY A 383 14.17 -19.93 -8.64
CA GLY A 383 13.95 -18.85 -7.67
C GLY A 383 12.48 -18.51 -7.41
N GLY A 384 11.52 -19.41 -7.66
CA GLY A 384 10.10 -19.13 -7.42
C GLY A 384 9.45 -18.19 -8.43
N SER A 385 10.05 -18.03 -9.61
CA SER A 385 9.64 -17.04 -10.62
C SER A 385 8.33 -17.33 -11.38
N LEU A 386 7.62 -18.43 -11.07
CA LEU A 386 6.34 -18.80 -11.67
C LEU A 386 5.25 -18.91 -10.61
N ALA A 387 4.32 -17.96 -10.60
CA ALA A 387 3.16 -17.99 -9.73
C ALA A 387 2.09 -18.97 -10.26
N THR A 388 1.47 -19.76 -9.40
CA THR A 388 0.39 -20.69 -9.73
C THR A 388 -0.72 -20.61 -8.67
N PRO A 389 -1.96 -20.28 -9.05
CA PRO A 389 -3.08 -20.22 -8.11
C PRO A 389 -3.60 -21.63 -7.82
N THR A 390 -3.92 -21.88 -6.55
CA THR A 390 -4.46 -23.14 -6.05
C THR A 390 -5.63 -22.89 -5.11
N ASP A 391 -6.52 -23.87 -4.97
CA ASP A 391 -7.55 -23.85 -3.94
C ASP A 391 -6.97 -24.24 -2.56
N ALA A 392 -7.80 -24.15 -1.51
CA ALA A 392 -7.41 -24.53 -0.15
C ALA A 392 -6.97 -26.01 0.01
N SER A 393 -7.30 -26.88 -0.96
CA SER A 393 -6.85 -28.28 -0.98
C SER A 393 -5.48 -28.47 -1.67
N GLY A 394 -4.95 -27.41 -2.28
CA GLY A 394 -3.72 -27.41 -3.07
C GLY A 394 -3.93 -27.85 -4.53
N ALA A 395 -5.18 -27.93 -5.00
CA ALA A 395 -5.45 -28.21 -6.40
C ALA A 395 -5.30 -26.94 -7.23
N GLU A 396 -4.61 -27.04 -8.37
CA GLU A 396 -4.40 -25.90 -9.27
C GLU A 396 -5.73 -25.37 -9.81
N ILE A 397 -5.91 -24.05 -9.72
CA ILE A 397 -7.02 -23.33 -10.35
C ILE A 397 -6.59 -23.03 -11.78
N PRO A 398 -7.27 -23.56 -12.82
CA PRO A 398 -6.92 -23.28 -14.20
C PRO A 398 -7.04 -21.79 -14.51
N PHE A 399 -5.92 -21.14 -14.82
CA PHE A 399 -5.89 -19.71 -15.10
C PHE A 399 -4.88 -19.38 -16.19
N ASP A 400 -5.35 -18.71 -17.24
CA ASP A 400 -4.53 -18.14 -18.31
C ASP A 400 -4.76 -16.64 -18.34
N ALA A 401 -3.75 -15.87 -17.94
CA ALA A 401 -3.79 -14.41 -17.90
C ALA A 401 -3.98 -13.78 -19.28
N GLY A 402 -3.63 -14.48 -20.37
CA GLY A 402 -3.80 -14.01 -21.75
C GLY A 402 -5.12 -14.42 -22.40
N ALA A 403 -5.93 -15.26 -21.75
CA ALA A 403 -7.19 -15.72 -22.31
C ALA A 403 -8.24 -14.59 -22.31
N THR A 404 -9.03 -14.48 -23.38
CA THR A 404 -10.10 -13.48 -23.49
C THR A 404 -11.17 -13.60 -22.41
N THR A 405 -11.26 -14.75 -21.74
CA THR A 405 -12.16 -15.01 -20.61
C THR A 405 -11.62 -14.50 -19.27
N SER A 406 -10.32 -14.17 -19.21
CA SER A 406 -9.63 -13.73 -18.00
C SER A 406 -9.20 -12.26 -18.09
N VAL A 407 -9.11 -11.68 -19.28
CA VAL A 407 -8.65 -10.31 -19.50
C VAL A 407 -9.81 -9.32 -19.33
N ALA A 408 -9.59 -8.29 -18.51
CA ALA A 408 -10.51 -7.18 -18.33
C ALA A 408 -10.59 -6.31 -19.59
N THR A 409 -11.77 -5.73 -19.81
CA THR A 409 -11.95 -4.71 -20.85
C THR A 409 -11.49 -3.36 -20.29
N ILE A 410 -10.67 -2.63 -21.04
CA ILE A 410 -10.22 -1.28 -20.70
C ILE A 410 -10.58 -0.30 -21.82
N GLY A 411 -11.09 0.87 -21.43
CA GLY A 411 -11.42 1.97 -22.33
C GLY A 411 -10.20 2.83 -22.69
N GLU A 412 -10.45 3.91 -23.43
CA GLU A 412 -9.43 4.91 -23.72
C GLU A 412 -9.13 5.76 -22.47
N PRO A 413 -7.86 6.09 -22.18
CA PRO A 413 -7.51 6.94 -21.06
C PRO A 413 -8.08 8.35 -21.21
N ASN A 414 -8.62 8.88 -20.10
CA ASN A 414 -9.02 10.27 -20.02
C ASN A 414 -7.77 11.17 -20.13
N GLN A 415 -7.74 12.06 -21.12
CA GLN A 415 -6.57 12.91 -21.38
C GLN A 415 -6.23 13.91 -20.25
N THR A 416 -7.15 14.14 -19.30
CA THR A 416 -6.93 15.02 -18.15
C THR A 416 -6.41 14.26 -16.95
N THR A 417 -6.95 13.07 -16.67
CA THR A 417 -6.63 12.31 -15.46
C THR A 417 -5.65 11.16 -15.70
N GLY A 418 -5.44 10.75 -16.95
CA GLY A 418 -4.68 9.56 -17.32
C GLY A 418 -5.37 8.23 -16.98
N LEU A 419 -6.59 8.27 -16.42
CA LEU A 419 -7.32 7.08 -16.00
C LEU A 419 -8.23 6.55 -17.12
N ALA A 420 -8.27 5.24 -17.30
CA ALA A 420 -9.18 4.54 -18.20
C ALA A 420 -10.21 3.73 -17.41
N ASP A 421 -11.47 3.75 -17.83
CA ASP A 421 -12.51 2.90 -17.23
C ASP A 421 -12.26 1.44 -17.63
N ALA A 422 -12.22 0.56 -16.64
CA ALA A 422 -12.00 -0.87 -16.83
C ALA A 422 -13.11 -1.70 -16.17
N SER A 423 -13.39 -2.87 -16.74
CA SER A 423 -14.40 -3.78 -16.21
C SER A 423 -14.14 -5.24 -16.56
N PHE A 424 -14.63 -6.13 -15.69
CA PHE A 424 -14.60 -7.57 -15.88
C PHE A 424 -15.94 -8.17 -15.46
N THR A 425 -16.57 -8.93 -16.35
CA THR A 425 -17.92 -9.46 -16.13
C THR A 425 -17.90 -10.97 -15.99
N VAL A 426 -18.50 -11.45 -14.90
CA VAL A 426 -18.78 -12.87 -14.65
C VAL A 426 -20.26 -13.10 -14.90
N THR A 427 -20.58 -14.07 -15.75
CA THR A 427 -21.96 -14.50 -16.02
C THR A 427 -22.20 -15.90 -15.46
N LEU A 428 -23.31 -16.11 -14.77
CA LEU A 428 -23.72 -17.41 -14.23
C LEU A 428 -24.68 -18.10 -15.21
N GLU A 429 -24.40 -19.37 -15.54
CA GLU A 429 -25.19 -20.13 -16.52
C GLU A 429 -26.54 -20.63 -15.98
N SER A 430 -26.72 -20.64 -14.66
CA SER A 430 -27.97 -21.06 -14.01
C SER A 430 -28.21 -20.25 -12.74
N ASP A 431 -29.48 -20.02 -12.41
CA ASP A 431 -29.98 -19.30 -11.24
C ASP A 431 -30.26 -20.26 -10.08
N PRO A 432 -29.29 -20.55 -9.20
CA PRO A 432 -29.62 -21.08 -7.89
C PRO A 432 -30.22 -19.93 -7.09
N CYS A 433 -31.45 -20.10 -6.62
CA CYS A 433 -32.14 -19.18 -5.73
C CYS A 433 -31.54 -19.11 -4.32
N ASN A 434 -30.22 -18.97 -4.24
CA ASN A 434 -29.40 -18.87 -3.06
C ASN A 434 -28.36 -17.77 -3.28
N VAL A 435 -27.87 -17.18 -2.19
CA VAL A 435 -26.69 -16.31 -2.22
C VAL A 435 -25.50 -17.10 -2.75
N ARG A 436 -24.68 -16.45 -3.57
CA ARG A 436 -23.48 -17.02 -4.18
C ARG A 436 -22.28 -16.18 -3.78
N SER A 437 -21.27 -16.83 -3.22
CA SER A 437 -20.02 -16.20 -2.81
C SER A 437 -18.92 -16.47 -3.84
N PHE A 438 -18.07 -15.48 -4.06
CA PHE A 438 -16.91 -15.56 -4.93
C PHE A 438 -15.72 -14.88 -4.27
N VAL A 439 -14.53 -15.39 -4.60
CA VAL A 439 -13.26 -14.72 -4.36
C VAL A 439 -12.67 -14.35 -5.70
N ALA A 440 -12.39 -13.06 -5.89
CA ALA A 440 -11.78 -12.53 -7.08
C ALA A 440 -10.42 -11.87 -6.78
N GLN A 441 -9.52 -11.88 -7.76
CA GLN A 441 -8.26 -11.17 -7.64
C GLN A 441 -7.86 -10.58 -9.01
N VAL A 442 -7.42 -9.32 -9.00
CA VAL A 442 -6.85 -8.67 -10.19
C VAL A 442 -5.39 -9.12 -10.31
N VAL A 443 -4.92 -9.39 -11.52
CA VAL A 443 -3.60 -9.97 -11.79
C VAL A 443 -2.93 -9.17 -12.90
N SER A 444 -1.65 -8.84 -12.71
CA SER A 444 -0.87 -8.05 -13.68
C SER A 444 -0.13 -8.97 -14.66
N PRO A 445 -0.54 -9.06 -15.93
CA PRO A 445 0.18 -9.86 -16.92
C PRO A 445 1.53 -9.24 -17.32
N ALA A 446 1.70 -7.94 -17.12
CA ALA A 446 2.85 -7.17 -17.53
C ALA A 446 3.22 -6.10 -16.49
N GLY A 447 2.97 -4.82 -16.79
CA GLY A 447 3.27 -3.70 -15.88
C GLY A 447 2.31 -3.63 -14.68
N GLY A 448 2.70 -2.83 -13.68
CA GLY A 448 1.82 -2.49 -12.57
C GLY A 448 0.72 -1.51 -12.98
N ALA A 449 -0.28 -1.34 -12.12
CA ALA A 449 -1.41 -0.46 -12.35
C ALA A 449 -1.86 0.23 -11.07
N ASN A 450 -2.37 1.46 -11.19
CA ASN A 450 -3.10 2.11 -10.11
C ASN A 450 -4.60 1.93 -10.35
N LEU A 451 -5.27 1.17 -9.48
CA LEU A 451 -6.71 0.91 -9.57
C LEU A 451 -7.41 1.85 -8.60
N GLN A 452 -8.43 2.57 -9.06
CA GLN A 452 -9.22 3.51 -8.26
C GLN A 452 -10.71 3.20 -8.37
N ASN A 453 -11.47 3.53 -7.34
CA ASN A 453 -12.93 3.36 -7.30
C ASN A 453 -13.35 1.94 -7.71
N ILE A 454 -12.72 0.93 -7.11
CA ILE A 454 -13.00 -0.46 -7.39
C ILE A 454 -14.37 -0.78 -6.79
N ASP A 455 -15.29 -1.23 -7.64
CA ASP A 455 -16.68 -1.47 -7.27
C ASP A 455 -17.21 -2.73 -7.96
N VAL A 456 -18.36 -3.22 -7.49
CA VAL A 456 -19.05 -4.38 -8.03
C VAL A 456 -20.52 -4.11 -8.23
N GLU A 457 -21.00 -4.41 -9.44
CA GLU A 457 -22.40 -4.32 -9.80
C GLU A 457 -23.01 -5.71 -9.95
N ASN A 458 -24.15 -5.93 -9.28
CA ASN A 458 -24.95 -7.13 -9.47
C ASN A 458 -25.68 -7.11 -10.83
N LEU A 459 -25.56 -8.19 -11.59
CA LEU A 459 -26.34 -8.40 -12.81
C LEU A 459 -27.69 -9.03 -12.44
N ALA A 460 -28.60 -8.21 -11.89
CA ALA A 460 -29.94 -8.68 -11.51
C ALA A 460 -30.70 -9.23 -12.73
N THR A 461 -31.41 -10.34 -12.53
CA THR A 461 -32.31 -10.89 -13.54
C THR A 461 -33.76 -10.79 -13.07
N ASP A 462 -34.70 -10.85 -14.01
CA ASP A 462 -36.14 -10.82 -13.71
C ASP A 462 -36.67 -12.19 -13.22
N SER A 463 -35.83 -13.19 -12.98
CA SER A 463 -36.29 -14.50 -12.49
C SER A 463 -36.72 -14.39 -11.03
N GLU A 464 -38.02 -14.60 -10.80
CA GLU A 464 -38.55 -14.71 -9.45
C GLU A 464 -38.09 -16.03 -8.83
N CYS A 465 -37.20 -15.93 -7.86
CA CYS A 465 -36.92 -17.03 -6.95
C CYS A 465 -38.16 -17.27 -6.07
N GLU A 466 -38.98 -18.23 -6.46
CA GLU A 466 -40.12 -18.67 -5.66
C GLU A 466 -39.63 -19.18 -4.31
N VAL A 467 -39.82 -18.38 -3.26
CA VAL A 467 -39.67 -18.84 -1.88
C VAL A 467 -40.80 -19.83 -1.63
N GLU A 468 -40.51 -21.14 -1.61
CA GLU A 468 -41.50 -22.13 -1.19
C GLU A 468 -42.00 -21.74 0.21
N PRO A 469 -43.32 -21.52 0.40
CA PRO A 469 -43.84 -21.24 1.72
C PRO A 469 -43.54 -22.44 2.63
N PRO A 470 -43.22 -22.21 3.92
CA PRO A 470 -42.96 -23.30 4.85
C PRO A 470 -44.12 -24.29 4.79
N PRO A 471 -43.85 -25.62 4.81
CA PRO A 471 -44.87 -26.63 4.62
C PRO A 471 -46.04 -26.34 5.54
N GLY A 472 -47.21 -26.17 4.91
CA GLY A 472 -48.43 -25.76 5.57
C GLY A 472 -48.64 -26.56 6.85
N VAL A 473 -48.80 -25.85 7.95
CA VAL A 473 -49.31 -26.44 9.18
C VAL A 473 -50.65 -27.07 8.81
N ASP A 474 -50.70 -28.40 8.83
CA ASP A 474 -51.91 -29.17 8.60
C ASP A 474 -53.04 -28.59 9.45
N ASP A 475 -54.06 -28.13 8.73
CA ASP A 475 -55.32 -27.64 9.26
C ASP A 475 -55.96 -28.76 10.09
N CYS A 476 -55.77 -28.70 11.40
CA CYS A 476 -56.45 -29.57 12.34
C CYS A 476 -57.92 -29.17 12.41
N ASP A 477 -58.70 -29.85 11.58
CA ASP A 477 -60.15 -29.97 11.65
C ASP A 477 -60.62 -30.17 13.12
N CYS A 478 -61.23 -29.13 13.68
CA CYS A 478 -61.98 -29.19 14.94
C CYS A 478 -63.40 -28.69 14.69
N ASN A 479 -64.17 -29.57 14.06
CA ASN A 479 -65.61 -29.47 13.97
C ASN A 479 -66.24 -29.80 15.35
N HIS A 480 -66.68 -28.81 16.13
CA HIS A 480 -67.80 -28.99 17.05
C HIS A 480 -68.61 -27.70 17.25
N ALA A 481 -69.92 -27.91 17.24
CA ALA A 481 -70.98 -26.98 16.93
C ALA A 481 -71.42 -26.03 18.05
N SER A 482 -72.30 -25.11 17.61
CA SER A 482 -73.27 -24.27 18.35
C SER A 482 -72.74 -22.91 18.84
N GLY A 483 -73.38 -21.76 18.60
CA GLY A 483 -74.60 -21.43 17.88
C GLY A 483 -74.97 -19.95 18.13
N ARG A 484 -75.84 -19.42 17.26
CA ARG A 484 -76.70 -18.22 17.42
C ARG A 484 -76.06 -16.82 17.56
N GLY A 485 -76.49 -15.93 16.66
CA GLY A 485 -76.78 -14.51 16.99
C GLY A 485 -76.02 -13.47 16.15
N ALA A 486 -76.67 -12.91 15.14
CA ALA A 486 -76.26 -11.68 14.45
C ALA A 486 -76.63 -10.41 15.29
N PRO A 487 -76.47 -9.18 14.76
CA PRO A 487 -75.25 -8.41 14.47
C PRO A 487 -75.26 -7.05 15.22
N LEU A 488 -74.16 -6.25 15.24
CA LEU A 488 -74.18 -4.76 15.12
C LEU A 488 -72.85 -4.05 15.47
N ALA A 489 -72.59 -3.00 14.68
CA ALA A 489 -72.06 -1.67 15.02
C ALA A 489 -70.53 -1.41 15.16
N LEU A 490 -70.04 -0.64 14.17
CA LEU A 490 -69.29 0.62 14.28
C LEU A 490 -68.91 1.10 15.70
N ALA A 491 -67.65 1.50 15.89
CA ALA A 491 -67.27 2.89 16.22
C ALA A 491 -65.75 3.09 16.26
N ALA A 492 -65.34 4.25 15.75
CA ALA A 492 -64.00 4.82 15.76
C ALA A 492 -63.67 5.57 17.06
N LEU A 493 -62.37 5.75 17.34
CA LEU A 493 -61.72 6.84 18.11
C LEU A 493 -60.21 6.53 18.03
N GLY A 494 -59.27 7.39 17.58
CA GLY A 494 -59.21 8.85 17.58
C GLY A 494 -58.36 9.33 18.76
N VAL A 495 -57.37 10.22 18.49
CA VAL A 495 -56.40 10.96 19.37
C VAL A 495 -54.96 10.49 19.09
N LEU A 496 -54.09 11.16 18.32
CA LEU A 496 -53.64 12.58 18.22
C LEU A 496 -52.84 13.06 19.43
N GLY A 497 -51.55 13.35 19.23
CA GLY A 497 -50.70 13.98 20.25
C GLY A 497 -49.24 14.18 19.83
N ALA A 498 -48.99 15.05 18.86
CA ALA A 498 -47.68 15.65 18.63
C ALA A 498 -47.32 16.64 19.76
N PHE A 499 -46.04 16.84 20.09
CA PHE A 499 -45.35 18.14 20.03
C PHE A 499 -43.89 18.11 20.56
N LEU A 500 -42.97 18.54 19.68
CA LEU A 500 -41.81 19.44 19.86
C LEU A 500 -40.71 19.24 20.95
N ARG A 501 -39.51 18.90 20.46
CA ARG A 501 -38.32 19.79 20.22
C ARG A 501 -37.90 20.81 21.32
N ARG A 502 -36.70 20.59 21.90
CA ARG A 502 -35.58 21.57 22.17
C ARG A 502 -34.48 20.86 22.99
N ARG A 503 -33.26 20.61 22.48
CA ARG A 503 -32.03 21.46 22.38
C ARG A 503 -31.49 22.06 23.70
N ARG A 504 -30.17 21.85 23.87
CA ARG A 504 -29.14 22.37 24.83
C ARG A 504 -28.87 21.47 26.04
N ALA A 505 -27.63 21.27 26.49
CA ALA A 505 -26.37 21.97 26.21
C ALA A 505 -25.32 21.12 25.50
#